data_AF-A0A5C8VBP0-F1
#
_entry.id   AF-A0A5C8VBP0-F1
#
_cell.length_a   1.000
_cell.length_b   1.000
_cell.length_c   1.000
_cell.angle_alpha   90.00
_cell.angle_beta   90.00
_cell.angle_gamma   90.00
#
_symmetry.space_group_name_H-M   'P 1'
#
loop_
_entity.id
_entity.type
_entity.pdbx_description
1 polymer ?
#
loop_
_entity_poly.entity_id
_entity_poly.type
_entity_poly.pdbx_seq_one_letter_code
_entity_poly.pdbx_strand_id
1 'polypeptide(L)'
;MPAHYCINPLDPYAEQEVLVTYDDHRPFVSVRSAVDEEGYDILTELSAECVRVLQLEIAVYHGHIEPYAWAQHAVDVAAAPTVA
;
A
#
# COMPACT_ATOMS: atom_id res chain seq x y z
N MET A 1 11.05 -13.13 0.11
CA MET A 1 9.90 -12.21 0.06
C MET A 1 10.14 -11.18 1.15
N PRO A 2 10.39 -9.93 0.79
CA PRO A 2 10.47 -8.85 1.77
C PRO A 2 9.12 -8.66 2.49
N ALA A 3 9.19 -8.08 3.70
CA ALA A 3 8.04 -7.75 4.51
C ALA A 3 8.18 -6.36 5.13
N HIS A 4 7.07 -5.68 5.35
CA HIS A 4 7.04 -4.34 5.94
C HIS A 4 5.75 -4.14 6.74
N TYR A 5 5.84 -3.52 7.91
CA TYR A 5 4.65 -3.07 8.64
C TYR A 5 4.12 -1.81 7.97
N CYS A 6 2.84 -1.84 7.62
CA CYS A 6 2.14 -0.71 7.03
C CYS A 6 0.94 -0.34 7.92
N ILE A 7 0.47 0.90 7.86
CA ILE A 7 -0.80 1.27 8.50
C ILE A 7 -1.93 0.38 7.94
N ASN A 8 -2.79 -0.14 8.82
CA ASN A 8 -3.96 -0.90 8.41
C ASN A 8 -4.91 0.01 7.61
N PRO A 9 -5.13 -0.24 6.31
CA PRO A 9 -5.96 0.64 5.48
C PRO A 9 -7.46 0.52 5.81
N LEU A 10 -7.87 -0.49 6.58
CA LEU A 10 -9.22 -0.63 7.10
C LEU A 10 -9.42 0.11 8.43
N ASP A 11 -8.34 0.57 9.07
CA ASP A 11 -8.41 1.34 10.30
C ASP A 11 -8.49 2.85 10.00
N PRO A 12 -9.66 3.49 10.16
CA PRO A 12 -9.82 4.92 9.88
C PRO A 12 -9.04 5.82 10.85
N TYR A 13 -8.55 5.27 11.97
CA TYR A 13 -7.81 6.02 12.98
C TYR A 13 -6.29 5.87 12.85
N ALA A 14 -5.81 4.98 11.97
CA ALA A 14 -4.39 4.70 11.77
C ALA A 14 -3.64 4.32 13.06
N GLU A 15 -4.31 3.60 13.97
CA GLU A 15 -3.78 3.08 15.22
C GLU A 15 -3.29 1.64 15.09
N GLN A 16 -3.72 0.93 14.05
CA GLN A 16 -3.35 -0.45 13.76
C GLN A 16 -2.38 -0.55 12.57
N GLU A 17 -1.55 -1.59 12.62
CA GLU A 17 -0.62 -1.95 11.54
C GLU A 17 -0.93 -3.36 11.01
N VAL A 18 -0.54 -3.59 9.76
CA VAL A 18 -0.57 -4.90 9.10
C VAL A 18 0.83 -5.27 8.62
N LEU A 19 1.22 -6.53 8.77
CA LEU A 19 2.44 -7.06 8.20
C LEU A 19 2.20 -7.41 6.73
N VAL A 20 2.77 -6.62 5.82
CA VAL A 20 2.63 -6.81 4.38
C VAL A 20 3.80 -7.60 3.83
N THR A 21 3.54 -8.71 3.15
CA THR A 21 4.54 -9.40 2.32
C THR A 21 4.33 -9.08 0.85
N TYR A 22 5.43 -8.92 0.11
CA TYR A 22 5.35 -8.47 -1.28
C TYR A 22 6.48 -9.02 -2.15
N ASP A 23 6.26 -8.97 -3.46
CA ASP A 23 7.30 -9.16 -4.46
C ASP A 23 7.81 -7.80 -4.94
N ASP A 24 9.13 -7.67 -4.99
CA ASP A 24 9.80 -6.43 -5.43
C ASP A 24 9.74 -6.32 -6.97
N HIS A 25 8.68 -5.68 -7.42
CA HIS A 25 8.45 -5.29 -8.81
C HIS A 25 8.40 -3.77 -8.93
N ARG A 26 8.74 -3.25 -10.11
CA ARG A 26 8.66 -1.81 -10.43
C ARG A 26 7.54 -1.59 -11.46
N PRO A 27 6.79 -0.47 -11.39
CA PRO A 27 6.98 0.68 -10.49
C PRO A 27 6.42 0.49 -9.07
N PHE A 28 5.50 -0.45 -8.88
CA PHE A 28 4.93 -0.79 -7.58
C PHE A 28 5.14 -2.27 -7.25
N VAL A 29 5.37 -2.56 -5.97
CA VAL A 29 5.45 -3.92 -5.47
C VAL A 29 4.11 -4.65 -5.67
N SER A 30 4.17 -5.97 -5.82
CA SER A 30 2.96 -6.79 -5.82
C SER A 30 2.72 -7.31 -4.41
N VAL A 31 1.62 -6.89 -3.78
CA VAL A 31 1.23 -7.34 -2.43
C VAL A 31 0.77 -8.80 -2.50
N ARG A 32 1.30 -9.63 -1.60
CA ARG A 32 1.04 -11.07 -1.52
C ARG A 32 0.18 -11.46 -0.33
N SER A 33 0.37 -10.77 0.79
CA SER A 33 -0.46 -10.88 1.99
C SER A 33 -0.43 -9.56 2.76
N ALA A 34 -1.49 -9.30 3.51
CA ALA A 34 -1.55 -8.23 4.50
C ALA A 34 -2.14 -8.82 5.79
N VAL A 35 -1.28 -9.12 6.77
CA VAL A 35 -1.68 -9.84 7.98
C VAL A 35 -1.89 -8.87 9.13
N ASP A 36 -3.06 -8.89 9.75
CA ASP A 36 -3.40 -8.05 10.90
C ASP A 36 -2.78 -8.57 12.23
N GLU A 37 -3.07 -7.89 13.33
CA GLU A 37 -2.59 -8.25 14.67
C GLU A 37 -3.17 -9.58 15.19
N GLU A 38 -4.32 -9.99 14.67
CA GLU A 38 -4.97 -11.25 15.01
C GLU A 38 -4.41 -12.43 14.17
N GLY A 39 -3.61 -12.14 13.15
CA GLY A 39 -2.99 -13.12 12.27
C GLY A 39 -3.83 -13.46 11.03
N TYR A 40 -4.89 -12.71 10.74
CA TYR A 40 -5.71 -12.88 9.56
C TYR A 40 -5.13 -12.13 8.36
N ASP A 41 -5.09 -12.81 7.21
CA ASP A 41 -4.73 -12.16 5.94
C ASP A 41 -5.95 -11.43 5.38
N ILE A 42 -5.96 -10.12 5.54
CA ILE A 42 -7.06 -9.25 5.14
C ILE A 42 -6.96 -8.83 3.67
N LEU A 43 -5.96 -9.28 2.91
CA LEU A 43 -5.71 -8.81 1.54
C LEU A 43 -6.94 -8.96 0.61
N THR A 44 -7.72 -10.03 0.78
CA THR A 44 -8.93 -10.27 -0.03
C THR A 44 -10.09 -9.34 0.32
N GLU A 45 -10.03 -8.69 1.49
CA GLU A 45 -11.02 -7.75 1.99
C GLU A 45 -10.67 -6.30 1.59
N LEU A 46 -9.42 -6.07 1.19
CA LEU A 46 -8.95 -4.76 0.76
C LEU A 46 -9.51 -4.38 -0.62
N SER A 47 -10.01 -3.15 -0.72
CA SER A 47 -10.31 -2.55 -2.01
C SER A 47 -9.02 -2.30 -2.81
N ALA A 48 -9.16 -2.06 -4.12
CA ALA A 48 -8.01 -1.73 -4.96
C ALA A 48 -7.30 -0.44 -4.49
N GLU A 49 -8.05 0.53 -3.96
CA GLU A 49 -7.51 1.76 -3.35
C GLU A 49 -6.70 1.44 -2.09
N CYS A 50 -7.21 0.57 -1.21
CA CYS A 50 -6.50 0.14 0.00
C CYS A 50 -5.18 -0.56 -0.33
N VAL A 51 -5.19 -1.47 -1.32
CA VAL A 51 -3.97 -2.12 -1.81
C VAL A 51 -2.99 -1.09 -2.37
N ARG A 52 -3.48 -0.05 -3.06
CA ARG A 52 -2.62 1.03 -3.57
C ARG A 52 -1.97 1.84 -2.44
N VAL A 53 -2.66 2.09 -1.34
CA VAL A 53 -2.09 2.75 -0.15
C VAL A 53 -0.90 1.95 0.37
N LEU A 54 -1.06 0.63 0.56
CA LEU A 54 0.03 -0.24 1.00
C LEU A 54 1.24 -0.20 0.04
N GLN A 55 0.98 -0.25 -1.27
CA GLN A 55 2.04 -0.16 -2.29
C GLN A 55 2.80 1.17 -2.23
N LEU A 56 2.10 2.28 -1.98
CA LEU A 56 2.69 3.61 -1.87
C LEU A 56 3.53 3.75 -0.60
N GLU A 57 3.03 3.25 0.53
CA GLU A 57 3.77 3.24 1.79
C GLU A 57 5.09 2.46 1.66
N ILE A 58 5.03 1.26 1.07
CA ILE A 58 6.21 0.44 0.78
C ILE A 58 7.16 1.17 -0.20
N ALA A 59 6.62 1.85 -1.22
CA ALA A 59 7.42 2.61 -2.16
C ALA A 59 8.12 3.82 -1.51
N VAL A 60 7.47 4.48 -0.54
CA VAL A 60 8.08 5.56 0.26
C VAL A 60 9.18 5.01 1.16
N TYR A 61 8.95 3.87 1.81
CA TYR A 61 9.97 3.19 2.63
C TYR A 61 11.23 2.83 1.82
N HIS A 62 11.08 2.26 0.63
CA HIS A 62 12.23 1.93 -0.26
C HIS A 62 12.77 3.14 -1.03
N GLY A 63 12.00 4.22 -1.11
CA GLY A 63 12.32 5.43 -1.83
C GLY A 63 13.54 6.19 -1.31
N HIS A 64 14.14 5.81 -0.18
CA HIS A 64 15.36 6.44 0.33
C HIS A 64 16.58 6.37 -0.63
N ILE A 65 16.53 5.55 -1.69
CA ILE A 65 17.55 5.49 -2.74
C ILE A 65 17.23 6.46 -3.91
N GLU A 66 15.94 6.72 -4.20
CA GLU A 66 15.46 7.71 -5.20
C GLU A 66 14.10 8.29 -4.76
N PRO A 67 14.08 9.34 -3.92
CA PRO A 67 12.91 9.75 -3.12
C PRO A 67 11.67 10.27 -3.86
N TYR A 68 11.64 10.22 -5.20
CA TYR A 68 10.58 10.79 -6.03
C TYR A 68 10.16 9.94 -7.23
N ALA A 69 10.62 8.69 -7.35
CA ALA A 69 10.21 7.82 -8.47
C ALA A 69 8.70 7.54 -8.48
N TRP A 70 8.07 7.48 -7.30
CA TRP A 70 6.62 7.30 -7.15
C TRP A 70 5.82 8.57 -7.49
N ALA A 71 6.41 9.77 -7.37
CA ALA A 71 5.72 11.04 -7.58
C ALA A 71 5.29 11.24 -9.05
N GLN A 72 5.98 10.59 -10.00
CA GLN A 72 5.57 10.57 -11.41
C GLN A 72 4.26 9.81 -11.65
N HIS A 73 3.82 8.98 -10.71
CA HIS A 73 2.60 8.18 -10.78
C HIS A 73 1.52 8.63 -9.78
N ALA A 74 1.78 9.65 -8.96
CA ALA A 74 0.87 10.14 -7.92
C ALA A 74 -0.26 11.05 -8.46
N VAL A 75 -0.15 11.50 -9.72
CA VAL A 75 -1.09 12.46 -10.32
C VAL A 75 -2.46 11.85 -10.62
N ASP A 76 -2.60 10.52 -10.66
CA ASP A 76 -3.85 9.84 -10.99
C ASP A 76 -4.85 9.70 -9.81
N VAL A 77 -4.45 10.01 -8.58
CA VAL A 77 -5.31 9.81 -7.38
C VAL A 77 -6.23 11.02 -7.12
N ALA A 78 -5.96 12.17 -7.73
CA ALA A 78 -6.72 13.41 -7.49
C ALA A 78 -7.83 13.71 -8.51
N ALA A 79 -8.02 12.86 -9.54
CA ALA A 79 -9.13 13.01 -10.46
C ALA A 79 -10.43 12.48 -9.82
N ALA A 80 -11.14 13.36 -9.12
CA ALA A 80 -12.50 13.11 -8.65
C ALA A 80 -13.38 12.56 -9.79
N PRO A 81 -14.32 11.65 -9.52
CA PRO A 81 -15.23 11.15 -10.55
C PRO A 81 -15.99 12.33 -11.14
N THR A 82 -15.83 12.53 -12.44
CA THR A 82 -16.62 13.49 -13.20
C THR A 82 -18.03 12.94 -13.26
N VAL A 83 -18.91 13.45 -12.39
CA VAL A 83 -20.35 13.17 -12.50
C VAL A 83 -20.83 13.83 -13.78
N ALA A 84 -21.36 13.00 -14.68
CA ALA A 84 -21.95 13.39 -15.96
C ALA A 84 -23.26 14.15 -15.79
#